data_AF-H0XLB6-F1
#
_entry.id   AF-H0XLB6-F1
#
_cell.length_a   1.000
_cell.length_b   1.000
_cell.length_c   1.000
_cell.angle_alpha   90.00
_cell.angle_beta   90.00
_cell.angle_gamma   90.00
#
_symmetry.space_group_name_H-M   'P 1'
#
loop_
_entity.id
_entity.type
_entity.pdbx_description
1 polymer ?
#
loop_
_entity_poly.entity_id
_entity_poly.type
_entity_poly.pdbx_seq_one_letter_code
_entity_poly.pdbx_strand_id
1 'polypeptide(L)'
;MESSRLLSLLVLFSFFVNFQGPVVSYWGFSNKCPKVKEKCEYKERDRCTEDSDCMHNKKCCVFSCGKKCFDIQQDVCTMPKEPGPCMAFFERWWYNKKNNTCSIFIYGGCLGNNNNFQSIDLCLNMCRKKQICPKIRVKCEFEEVNQCTKNRHCPENLKCCWLGCGKKCVDLRKGNSET
;
A
#
# COMPACT_ATOMS: atom_id res chain seq x y z
N MET A 1 7.22 22.69 -64.29
CA MET A 1 7.97 21.99 -63.23
C MET A 1 7.45 22.49 -61.89
N GLU A 2 6.41 21.86 -61.37
CA GLU A 2 5.94 22.15 -59.99
C GLU A 2 5.23 20.91 -59.46
N SER A 3 6.02 19.93 -59.03
CA SER A 3 5.55 18.74 -58.33
C SER A 3 6.75 18.08 -57.65
N SER A 4 7.22 18.64 -56.52
CA SER A 4 8.15 17.90 -55.64
C SER A 4 8.41 18.57 -54.28
N ARG A 5 7.45 19.29 -53.67
CA ARG A 5 7.66 19.85 -52.31
C ARG A 5 6.53 19.66 -51.30
N LEU A 6 5.40 19.06 -51.69
CA LEU A 6 4.31 18.75 -50.75
C LEU A 6 4.35 17.31 -50.21
N LEU A 7 5.05 16.39 -50.88
CA LEU A 7 5.12 14.98 -50.46
C LEU A 7 6.14 14.70 -49.34
N SER A 8 7.09 15.62 -49.07
CA SER A 8 8.09 15.40 -48.01
C SER A 8 7.64 15.82 -46.61
N LEU A 9 6.56 16.59 -46.48
CA LEU A 9 6.01 17.00 -45.17
C LEU A 9 4.89 16.07 -44.68
N LEU A 10 4.28 15.28 -45.57
CA LEU A 10 3.23 14.32 -45.19
C LEU A 10 3.80 13.03 -44.58
N VAL A 11 5.09 12.72 -44.77
CA VAL A 11 5.72 11.51 -44.19
C VAL A 11 6.26 11.76 -42.77
N LEU A 12 6.46 13.01 -42.35
CA LEU A 12 6.87 13.34 -40.97
C LEU A 12 5.68 13.46 -40.00
N PHE A 13 4.46 13.67 -40.50
CA PHE A 13 3.25 13.73 -39.67
C PHE A 13 2.65 12.34 -39.37
N SER A 14 3.02 11.30 -40.12
CA SER A 14 2.53 9.93 -39.90
C SER A 14 3.23 9.19 -38.76
N PHE A 15 4.29 9.75 -38.15
CA PHE A 15 4.93 9.18 -36.96
C PHE A 15 4.42 9.78 -35.63
N PHE A 16 3.60 10.84 -35.66
CA PHE A 16 3.12 11.51 -34.44
C PHE A 16 1.64 11.27 -34.11
N VAL A 17 0.91 10.50 -34.92
CA VAL A 17 -0.50 10.19 -34.65
C VAL A 17 -0.68 8.68 -34.56
N ASN A 18 -0.17 8.08 -33.47
CA ASN A 18 -0.68 6.82 -32.87
C ASN A 18 -0.02 6.52 -31.50
N PHE A 19 0.03 7.52 -30.62
CA PHE A 19 0.13 7.29 -29.17
C PHE A 19 -1.04 7.96 -28.46
N GLN A 20 -2.26 7.71 -28.95
CA GLN A 20 -3.48 7.91 -28.16
C GLN A 20 -3.64 6.74 -27.19
N GLY A 21 -2.74 6.70 -26.20
CA GLY A 21 -3.08 6.19 -24.89
C GLY A 21 -3.42 7.40 -24.02
N PRO A 22 -4.43 7.35 -23.13
CA PRO A 22 -4.61 8.42 -22.18
C PRO A 22 -3.36 8.45 -21.31
N VAL A 23 -2.55 9.50 -21.45
CA VAL A 23 -1.64 9.91 -20.38
C VAL A 23 -2.56 10.36 -19.26
N VAL A 24 -3.03 9.39 -18.48
CA VAL A 24 -3.71 9.63 -17.22
C VAL A 24 -2.66 10.35 -16.37
N SER A 25 -2.80 11.66 -16.29
CA SER A 25 -2.20 12.48 -15.26
C SER A 25 -2.71 11.97 -13.93
N TYR A 26 -2.06 10.92 -13.41
CA TYR A 26 -2.18 10.48 -12.03
C TYR A 26 -1.60 11.60 -11.14
N TRP A 27 -2.38 12.65 -10.94
CA TRP A 27 -2.19 13.57 -9.84
C TRP A 27 -2.39 12.78 -8.54
N GLY A 28 -1.27 12.29 -8.01
CA GLY A 28 -1.24 11.58 -6.73
C GLY A 28 -0.09 10.62 -6.48
N PHE A 29 1.00 10.59 -7.26
CA PHE A 29 2.16 9.78 -6.86
C PHE A 29 2.89 10.43 -5.70
N SER A 30 2.60 9.98 -4.48
CA SER A 30 3.46 10.30 -3.34
C SER A 30 4.82 9.67 -3.57
N ASN A 31 5.83 10.48 -3.93
CA ASN A 31 7.26 10.12 -3.93
C ASN A 31 7.82 9.89 -2.51
N LYS A 32 6.98 9.38 -1.59
CA LYS A 32 7.27 9.26 -0.16
C LYS A 32 7.24 7.79 0.20
N CYS A 33 8.20 7.39 1.03
CA CYS A 33 8.20 6.06 1.64
C CYS A 33 6.87 5.81 2.38
N PRO A 34 6.40 4.55 2.42
CA PRO A 34 5.29 4.16 3.26
C PRO A 34 5.54 4.61 4.71
N LYS A 35 4.54 5.25 5.32
CA LYS A 35 4.64 5.73 6.70
C LYS A 35 4.43 4.56 7.65
N VAL A 36 5.53 3.93 8.03
CA VAL A 36 5.57 2.93 9.09
C VAL A 36 5.82 3.65 10.42
N LYS A 37 4.89 3.56 11.37
CA LYS A 37 5.01 4.14 12.72
C LYS A 37 5.06 3.00 13.71
N GLU A 38 6.23 2.44 13.94
CA GLU A 38 6.32 1.15 14.62
C GLU A 38 7.41 1.07 15.67
N LYS A 39 7.15 0.22 16.68
CA LYS A 39 8.08 -0.17 17.72
C LYS A 39 8.76 -1.46 17.29
N CYS A 40 10.04 -1.37 16.99
CA CYS A 40 10.88 -2.49 16.61
C CYS A 40 11.31 -3.28 17.85
N GLU A 41 11.41 -4.60 17.73
CA GLU A 41 12.01 -5.41 18.79
C GLU A 41 13.53 -5.19 18.80
N TYR A 42 14.13 -5.23 17.61
CA TYR A 42 15.53 -4.88 17.41
C TYR A 42 15.70 -4.13 16.08
N LYS A 43 16.73 -3.27 16.02
CA LYS A 43 17.08 -2.57 14.78
C LYS A 43 17.74 -3.55 13.82
N GLU A 44 17.25 -3.62 12.58
CA GLU A 44 17.93 -4.36 11.50
C GLU A 44 19.07 -3.55 10.91
N ARG A 45 20.02 -4.24 10.28
CA ARG A 45 21.10 -3.59 9.53
C ARG A 45 20.53 -2.78 8.37
N ASP A 46 20.92 -1.52 8.31
CA ASP A 46 20.62 -0.62 7.20
C ASP A 46 21.39 -1.07 5.94
N ARG A 47 20.68 -1.27 4.82
CA ARG A 47 21.26 -1.60 3.49
C ARG A 47 21.48 -0.38 2.61
N CYS A 48 20.97 0.78 3.02
CA CYS A 48 21.17 2.08 2.38
C CYS A 48 21.13 3.17 3.46
N THR A 49 21.72 4.31 3.17
CA THR A 49 21.68 5.50 4.04
C THR A 49 20.75 6.57 3.48
N GLU A 50 20.78 6.76 2.16
CA GLU A 50 20.03 7.76 1.40
C GLU A 50 19.56 7.22 0.03
N ASP A 51 18.72 7.97 -0.69
CA ASP A 51 18.11 7.52 -1.95
C ASP A 51 19.15 7.28 -3.06
N SER A 52 20.28 8.00 -3.05
CA SER A 52 21.35 7.87 -4.06
C SER A 52 22.10 6.53 -3.98
N ASP A 53 22.09 5.85 -2.83
CA ASP A 53 22.63 4.50 -2.66
C ASP A 53 21.85 3.44 -3.45
N CYS A 54 20.64 3.80 -3.90
CA CYS A 54 19.69 2.87 -4.48
C CYS A 54 19.63 2.98 -6.01
N MET A 55 19.81 1.84 -6.69
CA MET A 55 19.71 1.77 -8.16
C MET A 55 18.27 1.92 -8.65
N HIS A 56 18.12 2.29 -9.93
CA HIS A 56 16.84 2.36 -10.63
C HIS A 56 15.81 3.32 -9.99
N ASN A 57 16.26 4.47 -9.49
CA ASN A 57 15.40 5.48 -8.85
C ASN A 57 14.60 4.95 -7.65
N LYS A 58 15.07 3.88 -7.02
CA LYS A 58 14.52 3.37 -5.77
C LYS A 58 14.82 4.35 -4.64
N LYS A 59 14.00 4.31 -3.60
CA LYS A 59 14.17 5.17 -2.42
C LYS A 59 14.70 4.37 -1.23
N CYS A 60 15.49 5.00 -0.40
CA CYS A 60 15.96 4.42 0.85
C CYS A 60 14.90 4.62 1.94
N CYS A 61 14.11 3.57 2.17
CA CYS A 61 12.97 3.61 3.06
C CYS A 61 13.17 2.72 4.28
N VAL A 62 12.56 3.08 5.41
CA VAL A 62 12.55 2.23 6.60
C VAL A 62 11.53 1.10 6.43
N PHE A 63 12.01 -0.13 6.38
CA PHE A 63 11.23 -1.36 6.28
C PHE A 63 11.73 -2.42 7.25
N SER A 64 10.82 -3.15 7.89
CA SER A 64 11.17 -4.24 8.82
C SER A 64 12.22 -3.82 9.86
N CYS A 65 12.17 -2.57 10.33
CA CYS A 65 13.10 -2.01 11.31
C CYS A 65 14.54 -1.74 10.84
N GLY A 66 14.76 -1.60 9.53
CA GLY A 66 16.01 -1.09 8.95
C GLY A 66 15.79 -0.35 7.63
N LYS A 67 16.78 0.38 7.14
CA LYS A 67 16.71 1.08 5.86
C LYS A 67 17.00 0.12 4.70
N LYS A 68 16.13 0.08 3.69
CA LYS A 68 16.27 -0.78 2.50
C LYS A 68 15.87 0.00 1.25
N CYS A 69 16.55 -0.27 0.13
CA CYS A 69 16.17 0.27 -1.17
C CYS A 69 14.85 -0.32 -1.63
N PHE A 70 13.90 0.55 -1.98
CA PHE A 70 12.54 0.16 -2.29
C PHE A 70 12.00 0.90 -3.50
N ASP A 71 11.32 0.17 -4.37
CA ASP A 71 10.52 0.76 -5.42
C ASP A 71 9.18 1.24 -4.84
N ILE A 72 8.96 2.55 -4.83
CA ILE A 72 7.75 3.18 -4.30
C ILE A 72 6.47 2.76 -5.05
N GLN A 73 6.58 2.18 -6.24
CA GLN A 73 5.44 1.63 -6.99
C GLN A 73 5.11 0.20 -6.61
N GLN A 74 6.02 -0.51 -5.93
CA GLN A 74 5.84 -1.92 -5.55
C GLN A 74 4.96 -2.05 -4.30
N ASP A 75 3.87 -2.80 -4.38
CA ASP A 75 3.05 -3.11 -3.20
C ASP A 75 3.64 -4.30 -2.43
N VAL A 76 4.32 -4.00 -1.32
CA VAL A 76 4.93 -4.97 -0.38
C VAL A 76 3.94 -6.08 0.00
N CYS A 77 2.68 -5.73 0.18
CA CYS A 77 1.65 -6.62 0.71
C CYS A 77 1.12 -7.61 -0.33
N THR A 78 1.64 -7.55 -1.55
CA THR A 78 1.34 -8.50 -2.63
C THR A 78 2.47 -9.49 -2.89
N MET A 79 3.65 -9.25 -2.33
CA MET A 79 4.82 -10.08 -2.55
C MET A 79 4.67 -11.44 -1.84
N PRO A 80 5.27 -12.53 -2.36
CA PRO A 80 5.26 -13.81 -1.67
C PRO A 80 6.14 -13.77 -0.41
N LYS A 81 5.94 -14.70 0.52
CA LYS A 81 6.97 -14.99 1.53
C LYS A 81 8.23 -15.50 0.84
N GLU A 82 9.38 -15.00 1.27
CA GLU A 82 10.66 -15.35 0.66
C GLU A 82 11.71 -15.60 1.77
N PRO A 83 11.99 -16.87 2.09
CA PRO A 83 12.99 -17.21 3.11
C PRO A 83 14.39 -16.70 2.78
N GLY A 84 14.72 -16.53 1.49
CA GLY A 84 16.07 -16.25 1.04
C GLY A 84 16.97 -17.49 1.11
N PRO A 85 18.22 -17.40 0.64
CA PRO A 85 19.12 -18.55 0.54
C PRO A 85 19.93 -18.83 1.81
N CYS A 86 19.99 -17.90 2.76
CA CYS A 86 20.69 -18.12 4.01
C CYS A 86 19.93 -19.10 4.92
N MET A 87 20.64 -19.71 5.88
CA MET A 87 20.12 -20.81 6.70
C MET A 87 19.91 -20.44 8.18
N ALA A 88 19.85 -19.14 8.52
CA ALA A 88 19.48 -18.73 9.86
C ALA A 88 17.99 -18.99 10.13
N PHE A 89 17.62 -19.06 11.41
CA PHE A 89 16.24 -19.31 11.83
C PHE A 89 15.65 -18.05 12.45
N PHE A 90 15.13 -17.13 11.63
CA PHE A 90 14.41 -15.97 12.13
C PHE A 90 12.90 -16.16 11.93
N GLU A 91 12.16 -16.25 13.03
CA GLU A 91 10.70 -16.19 12.98
C GLU A 91 10.27 -14.78 12.54
N ARG A 92 9.49 -14.70 11.47
CA ARG A 92 9.02 -13.44 10.88
C ARG A 92 7.56 -13.56 10.48
N TRP A 93 6.92 -12.43 10.29
CA TRP A 93 5.56 -12.31 9.82
C TRP A 93 5.55 -11.88 8.35
N TRP A 94 4.70 -12.48 7.54
CA TRP A 94 4.42 -12.03 6.17
C TRP A 94 2.91 -11.89 5.98
N TYR A 95 2.51 -10.99 5.11
CA TYR A 95 1.12 -10.78 4.74
C TYR A 95 0.72 -11.70 3.59
N ASN A 96 -0.22 -12.59 3.85
CA ASN A 96 -0.85 -13.42 2.84
C ASN A 96 -2.06 -12.69 2.26
N LYS A 97 -1.90 -12.17 1.04
CA LYS A 97 -2.98 -11.45 0.33
C LYS A 97 -4.20 -12.33 0.04
N LYS A 98 -4.03 -13.64 -0.15
CA LYS A 98 -5.13 -14.54 -0.55
C LYS A 98 -6.20 -14.64 0.54
N ASN A 99 -5.79 -14.70 1.80
CA ASN A 99 -6.68 -14.80 2.95
C ASN A 99 -6.75 -13.49 3.77
N ASN A 100 -6.01 -12.45 3.36
CA ASN A 100 -5.89 -11.18 4.08
C ASN A 100 -5.40 -11.32 5.52
N THR A 101 -4.48 -12.26 5.79
CA THR A 101 -3.92 -12.48 7.12
C THR A 101 -2.40 -12.28 7.18
N CYS A 102 -1.90 -11.91 8.35
CA CYS A 102 -0.48 -12.00 8.67
C CYS A 102 -0.19 -13.38 9.25
N SER A 103 0.80 -14.08 8.72
CA SER A 103 1.19 -15.44 9.13
C SER A 103 2.68 -15.51 9.38
N ILE A 104 3.10 -16.44 10.23
CA ILE A 104 4.52 -16.70 10.52
C ILE A 104 5.18 -17.42 9.33
N PHE A 105 6.45 -17.10 9.08
CA PHE A 105 7.37 -17.87 8.25
C PHE A 105 8.79 -17.77 8.79
N ILE A 106 9.67 -18.67 8.36
CA ILE A 106 11.09 -18.65 8.72
C ILE A 106 11.86 -17.90 7.63
N TYR A 107 12.57 -16.85 8.03
CA TYR A 107 13.48 -16.09 7.19
C TYR A 107 14.93 -16.51 7.46
N GLY A 108 15.64 -16.81 6.39
CA GLY A 108 17.03 -17.28 6.38
C GLY A 108 18.06 -16.25 6.83
N GLY A 109 17.68 -14.98 6.98
CA GLY A 109 18.54 -13.90 7.46
C GLY A 109 19.18 -13.03 6.38
N CYS A 110 19.16 -13.44 5.11
CA CYS A 110 19.67 -12.64 4.00
C CYS A 110 18.77 -12.67 2.76
N LEU A 111 18.95 -11.65 1.91
CA LEU A 111 18.13 -11.41 0.72
C LEU A 111 16.63 -11.40 1.06
N GLY A 112 15.79 -12.06 0.27
CA GLY A 112 14.33 -12.01 0.41
C GLY A 112 13.73 -10.70 -0.07
N ASN A 113 12.46 -10.49 0.27
CA ASN A 113 11.72 -9.29 -0.05
C ASN A 113 11.13 -8.58 1.18
N ASN A 114 10.45 -7.46 0.96
CA ASN A 114 9.97 -6.59 2.02
C ASN A 114 8.66 -7.07 2.69
N ASN A 115 8.01 -8.13 2.19
CA ASN A 115 6.88 -8.77 2.87
C ASN A 115 7.39 -9.68 4.00
N ASN A 116 8.11 -9.07 4.93
CA ASN A 116 8.85 -9.70 6.01
C ASN A 116 8.88 -8.72 7.18
N PHE A 117 8.23 -9.05 8.28
CA PHE A 117 8.00 -8.15 9.41
C PHE A 117 8.40 -8.83 10.72
N GLN A 118 8.95 -8.07 11.68
CA GLN A 118 9.36 -8.62 12.99
C GLN A 118 8.18 -9.03 13.87
N SER A 119 7.03 -8.34 13.76
CA SER A 119 5.84 -8.64 14.56
C SER A 119 4.57 -8.65 13.73
N ILE A 120 3.53 -9.30 14.27
CA ILE A 120 2.19 -9.30 13.69
C ILE A 120 1.65 -7.87 13.54
N ASP A 121 1.90 -7.00 14.53
CA ASP A 121 1.44 -5.60 14.49
C ASP A 121 2.09 -4.85 13.33
N LEU A 122 3.39 -5.10 13.07
CA LEU A 122 4.06 -4.48 11.93
C LEU A 122 3.41 -4.88 10.60
N CYS A 123 3.18 -6.19 10.45
CA CYS A 123 2.55 -6.73 9.27
C CYS A 123 1.13 -6.18 9.08
N LEU A 124 0.32 -6.12 10.14
CA LEU A 124 -1.04 -5.62 10.07
C LEU A 124 -1.09 -4.11 9.81
N ASN A 125 -0.22 -3.33 10.42
CA ASN A 125 -0.18 -1.88 10.21
C ASN A 125 0.27 -1.52 8.79
N MET A 126 1.22 -2.28 8.25
CA MET A 126 1.71 -2.07 6.90
C MET A 126 0.69 -2.51 5.84
N CYS A 127 0.11 -3.71 6.01
CA CYS A 127 -0.60 -4.39 4.92
C CYS A 127 -2.10 -4.48 5.06
N ARG A 128 -2.63 -4.44 6.29
CA ARG A 128 -4.07 -4.49 6.44
C ARG A 128 -4.65 -3.15 6.03
N LYS A 129 -5.55 -3.17 5.03
CA LYS A 129 -6.30 -1.98 4.64
C LYS A 129 -6.90 -1.35 5.89
N LYS A 130 -6.68 -0.04 6.07
CA LYS A 130 -7.33 0.70 7.14
C LYS A 130 -8.82 0.51 6.98
N GLN A 131 -9.44 -0.03 8.04
CA GLN A 131 -10.89 -0.09 8.15
C GLN A 131 -11.39 1.34 8.31
N ILE A 132 -11.74 1.94 7.17
CA ILE A 132 -12.28 3.29 7.04
C ILE A 132 -13.79 3.17 7.02
N CYS A 133 -14.46 4.03 7.78
CA CYS A 133 -15.91 4.11 7.77
C CYS A 133 -16.44 4.44 6.36
N PRO A 134 -17.53 3.80 5.91
CA PRO A 134 -18.17 4.16 4.65
C PRO A 134 -18.51 5.65 4.64
N LYS A 135 -18.13 6.35 3.56
CA LYS A 135 -18.46 7.77 3.38
C LYS A 135 -19.75 7.90 2.56
N ILE A 136 -20.86 7.44 3.12
CA ILE A 136 -22.18 7.56 2.48
C ILE A 136 -22.69 8.97 2.78
N ARG A 137 -22.92 9.77 1.73
CA ARG A 137 -23.48 11.13 1.86
C ARG A 137 -25.00 11.04 1.80
N VAL A 138 -25.65 11.28 2.93
CA VAL A 138 -27.11 11.35 3.05
C VAL A 138 -27.47 12.75 3.52
N LYS A 139 -28.48 13.38 2.90
CA LYS A 139 -29.04 14.64 3.39
C LYS A 139 -29.97 14.31 4.54
N CYS A 140 -29.64 14.80 5.72
CA CYS A 140 -30.41 14.55 6.93
C CYS A 140 -31.33 15.74 7.19
N GLU A 141 -32.63 15.45 7.35
CA GLU A 141 -33.60 16.43 7.81
C GLU A 141 -33.61 16.51 9.34
N PHE A 142 -33.29 15.39 10.00
CA PHE A 142 -33.10 15.27 11.43
C PHE A 142 -31.89 14.38 11.75
N GLU A 143 -31.18 14.69 12.84
CA GLU A 143 -30.10 13.83 13.34
C GLU A 143 -30.69 12.64 14.11
N GLU A 144 -30.20 11.45 13.79
CA GLU A 144 -30.49 10.23 14.55
C GLU A 144 -29.70 10.22 15.86
N VAL A 145 -30.25 9.53 16.87
CA VAL A 145 -29.55 9.33 18.14
C VAL A 145 -28.26 8.53 17.89
N ASN A 146 -27.14 9.09 18.36
CA ASN A 146 -25.83 8.44 18.25
C ASN A 146 -25.76 7.21 19.16
N GLN A 147 -25.58 6.03 18.58
CA GLN A 147 -25.35 4.77 19.30
C GLN A 147 -23.95 4.72 19.94
N CYS A 148 -23.01 5.49 19.39
CA CYS A 148 -21.64 5.57 19.86
C CYS A 148 -21.07 6.98 19.65
N THR A 149 -20.03 7.33 20.39
CA THR A 149 -19.30 8.59 20.18
C THR A 149 -17.84 8.37 19.81
N LYS A 150 -17.25 7.24 20.22
CA LYS A 150 -15.87 6.81 19.96
C LYS A 150 -15.85 5.31 19.68
N ASN A 151 -14.82 4.82 18.99
CA ASN A 151 -14.65 3.38 18.68
C ASN A 151 -14.67 2.50 19.94
N ARG A 152 -14.08 2.96 21.05
CA ARG A 152 -14.07 2.23 22.33
C ARG A 152 -15.45 2.00 22.97
N HIS A 153 -16.49 2.72 22.53
CA HIS A 153 -17.86 2.51 23.01
C HIS A 153 -18.59 1.41 22.22
N CYS A 154 -17.97 0.92 21.14
CA CYS A 154 -18.52 -0.19 20.38
C CYS A 154 -17.98 -1.52 20.92
N PRO A 155 -18.79 -2.59 20.91
CA PRO A 155 -18.33 -3.91 21.29
C PRO A 155 -17.27 -4.42 20.31
N GLU A 156 -16.39 -5.30 20.81
CA GLU A 156 -15.33 -5.94 20.03
C GLU A 156 -14.42 -4.92 19.30
N ASN A 157 -14.07 -5.19 18.04
CA ASN A 157 -13.24 -4.32 17.19
C ASN A 157 -14.09 -3.50 16.19
N LEU A 158 -15.37 -3.28 16.50
CA LEU A 158 -16.27 -2.48 15.67
C LEU A 158 -15.83 -1.02 15.68
N LYS A 159 -16.16 -0.30 14.60
CA LYS A 159 -15.84 1.12 14.47
C LYS A 159 -17.08 1.97 14.62
N CYS A 160 -16.93 3.07 15.35
CA CYS A 160 -17.97 4.07 15.47
C CYS A 160 -17.93 4.96 14.22
N CYS A 161 -18.86 4.71 13.30
CA CYS A 161 -18.90 5.33 11.99
C CYS A 161 -20.12 6.24 11.88
N TRP A 162 -19.96 7.36 11.19
CA TRP A 162 -21.09 8.18 10.78
C TRP A 162 -21.79 7.50 9.60
N LEU A 163 -22.99 6.96 9.81
CA LEU A 163 -23.77 6.29 8.77
C LEU A 163 -25.21 6.77 8.80
N GLY A 164 -25.73 7.19 7.65
CA GLY A 164 -27.02 7.87 7.57
C GLY A 164 -26.94 9.20 8.33
N CYS A 165 -27.82 9.35 9.33
CA CYS A 165 -27.95 10.61 10.08
C CYS A 165 -27.46 10.53 11.53
N GLY A 166 -26.63 9.54 11.87
CA GLY A 166 -26.04 9.41 13.19
C GLY A 166 -24.83 8.46 13.23
N LYS A 167 -24.22 8.32 14.42
CA LYS A 167 -23.09 7.42 14.66
C LYS A 167 -23.54 6.03 15.08
N LYS A 168 -23.06 5.01 14.37
CA LYS A 168 -23.38 3.59 14.59
C LYS A 168 -22.11 2.75 14.69
N CYS A 169 -22.19 1.63 15.41
CA CYS A 169 -21.09 0.66 15.50
C CYS A 169 -21.15 -0.30 14.31
N VAL A 170 -20.06 -0.39 13.54
CA VAL A 170 -20.04 -1.10 12.25
C VAL A 170 -18.88 -2.07 12.20
N ASP A 171 -19.16 -3.29 11.73
CA ASP A 171 -18.13 -4.30 11.46
C ASP A 171 -17.53 -4.08 10.09
N LEU A 172 -16.39 -3.38 10.06
CA LEU A 172 -15.66 -3.10 8.83
C LEU A 172 -14.88 -4.32 8.30
N ARG A 173 -15.03 -5.51 8.91
CA ARG A 173 -14.48 -6.78 8.40
C ARG A 173 -15.46 -7.53 7.49
N LYS A 174 -16.77 -7.33 7.68
CA LYS A 174 -17.84 -8.02 6.92
C LYS A 174 -18.25 -7.32 5.62
N GLY A 175 -17.77 -6.10 5.36
CA GLY A 175 -18.16 -5.29 4.19
C GLY A 175 -17.64 -5.74 2.82
N ASN A 176 -17.19 -6.99 2.65
CA ASN A 176 -16.71 -7.54 1.38
C ASN A 176 -17.47 -8.81 0.93
N SER A 177 -18.59 -9.16 1.56
CA SER A 177 -19.30 -10.43 1.28
C SER A 177 -20.81 -10.27 1.04
N GLU A 178 -21.29 -9.09 0.62
CA GLU A 178 -22.67 -8.92 0.16
C GLU A 178 -22.70 -8.02 -1.09
N THR A 179 -22.55 -8.67 -2.25
CA THR A 179 -23.16 -8.37 -3.56
C THR A 179 -23.07 -9.62 -4.40
#